data_AF-A6DIB3-F1
#
_entry.id   AF-A6DIB3-F1
#
_cell.length_a   1.000
_cell.length_b   1.000
_cell.length_c   1.000
_cell.angle_alpha   90.00
_cell.angle_beta   90.00
_cell.angle_gamma   90.00
#
_symmetry.space_group_name_H-M   'P 1'
#
loop_
_entity.id
_entity.type
_entity.pdbx_description
1 polymer ?
#
loop_
_entity_poly.entity_id
_entity_poly.type
_entity_poly.pdbx_seq_one_letter_code
_entity_poly.pdbx_strand_id
1 'polypeptide(L)'
;MWDDRIETLAKPGDDLQEILDRGYDLHLQKGQVYRLTKALKFKKDGQRILTAGAKTIADYAILRPADNSVQQLINGNAMDHILLKNIALDGYRRFYSGSIKIHNVPQPALAFFGGNGANYQTVDSCLFMDTRTWSTLKIHEGGDHCVVKNNIILGAGVGPRGNGREASEKPFAWGDGITCASKNTLIANNLILDPTDVGAVLFGAPGSVVRDNVIATISRESLGGINLVDPLGYYKMDEEVLRTDYRGSKLINNYVDAWGGRIHIAFPMGAGIWVPSKQDKILHGAEIRSNTVAGGAASYGFVAHNVENFTIFDNKSTAIYSGLADGLGDQLPEKPGPFIYDAETVKDSKLQKEFKKSERHVLHLLRCNHGKTNELGYRVYRYGDDEVEAVVTAAYEEILGRKPTLRELTRYVNILQKELKNSDWLRRDLMNNKEFKKQFPGIPESRLQNFRWALWLSLIDQEQRKNRGDSAMDLYSALRKNILKADIRTELQEDIKAFALEKAF
;
A
#
# COMPACT_ATOMS: atom_id res chain seq x y z
N MET A 1 -6.99 -20.73 -25.22
CA MET A 1 -6.47 -20.77 -26.60
C MET A 1 -5.58 -19.55 -26.75
N TRP A 2 -4.27 -19.74 -26.90
CA TRP A 2 -3.32 -18.65 -27.11
C TRP A 2 -3.06 -18.58 -28.61
N ASP A 3 -3.63 -17.57 -29.25
CA ASP A 3 -3.57 -17.34 -30.70
C ASP A 3 -2.13 -16.95 -31.13
N ASP A 4 -1.79 -17.15 -32.41
CA ASP A 4 -0.49 -16.86 -33.03
C ASP A 4 -0.23 -15.33 -33.11
N ARG A 5 -0.14 -14.68 -31.96
CA ARG A 5 0.06 -13.22 -31.87
C ARG A 5 1.49 -12.83 -32.16
N ILE A 6 1.62 -11.79 -32.98
CA ILE A 6 2.90 -11.18 -33.31
C ILE A 6 3.43 -10.46 -32.08
N GLU A 7 4.63 -10.84 -31.65
CA GLU A 7 5.35 -10.23 -30.54
C GLU A 7 6.26 -9.11 -31.08
N THR A 8 6.20 -7.92 -30.48
CA THR A 8 7.10 -6.80 -30.84
C THR A 8 7.98 -6.44 -29.66
N LEU A 9 9.31 -6.56 -29.83
CA LEU A 9 10.29 -6.06 -28.87
C LEU A 9 10.49 -4.55 -29.08
N ALA A 10 9.88 -3.74 -28.22
CA ALA A 10 9.94 -2.29 -28.29
C ALA A 10 11.19 -1.71 -27.62
N LYS A 11 11.69 -0.60 -28.15
CA LYS A 11 12.84 0.17 -27.66
C LYS A 11 12.38 1.51 -27.08
N PRO A 12 13.14 2.13 -26.17
CA PRO A 12 12.86 3.49 -25.73
C PRO A 12 12.77 4.45 -26.92
N GLY A 13 11.69 5.23 -26.99
CA GLY A 13 11.40 6.14 -28.09
C GLY A 13 10.39 5.61 -29.11
N ASP A 14 10.11 4.30 -29.13
CA ASP A 14 9.04 3.73 -29.95
C ASP A 14 7.66 4.22 -29.49
N ASP A 15 6.70 4.32 -30.41
CA ASP A 15 5.28 4.52 -30.06
C ASP A 15 4.68 3.20 -29.56
N LEU A 16 4.77 3.00 -28.24
CA LEU A 16 4.25 1.81 -27.58
C LEU A 16 2.74 1.64 -27.77
N GLN A 17 1.99 2.74 -27.89
CA GLN A 17 0.54 2.66 -28.10
C GLN A 17 0.23 2.18 -29.51
N GLU A 18 1.01 2.58 -30.52
CA GLU A 18 0.84 2.10 -31.89
C GLU A 18 1.00 0.58 -31.99
N ILE A 19 1.95 -0.01 -31.26
CA ILE A 19 2.12 -1.46 -31.17
C ILE A 19 0.86 -2.12 -30.60
N LEU A 20 0.31 -1.56 -29.51
CA LEU A 20 -0.91 -2.07 -28.89
C LEU A 20 -2.14 -1.88 -29.78
N ASP A 21 -2.23 -0.77 -30.51
CA ASP A 21 -3.33 -0.46 -31.44
C ASP A 21 -3.40 -1.44 -32.61
N ARG A 22 -2.24 -1.99 -33.03
CA ARG A 22 -2.16 -3.08 -34.02
C ARG A 22 -2.62 -4.44 -33.46
N GLY A 23 -2.86 -4.53 -32.15
CA GLY A 23 -3.27 -5.76 -31.46
C GLY A 23 -2.12 -6.69 -31.10
N TYR A 24 -0.88 -6.21 -31.20
CA TYR A 24 0.32 -7.00 -30.89
C TYR A 24 0.63 -7.02 -29.41
N ASP A 25 1.37 -8.03 -28.99
CA ASP A 25 1.92 -8.07 -27.65
C ASP A 25 3.14 -7.15 -27.55
N LEU A 26 3.20 -6.40 -26.45
CA LEU A 26 4.25 -5.43 -26.19
C LEU A 26 5.31 -6.04 -25.28
N HIS A 27 6.46 -6.38 -25.87
CA HIS A 27 7.61 -6.88 -25.15
C HIS A 27 8.61 -5.74 -24.95
N LEU A 28 8.95 -5.44 -23.71
CA LEU A 28 9.88 -4.37 -23.35
C LEU A 28 11.28 -4.92 -23.06
N GLN A 29 12.29 -4.09 -23.31
CA GLN A 29 13.69 -4.40 -23.03
C GLN A 29 14.01 -4.28 -21.55
N LYS A 30 14.88 -5.17 -21.08
CA LYS A 30 15.28 -5.23 -19.67
C LYS A 30 15.91 -3.94 -19.17
N GLY A 31 15.50 -3.50 -17.99
CA GLY A 31 16.05 -2.34 -17.28
C GLY A 31 15.90 -1.01 -18.02
N GLN A 32 15.17 -0.97 -19.14
CA GLN A 32 15.00 0.24 -19.92
C GLN A 32 13.86 1.11 -19.37
N VAL A 33 14.03 2.42 -19.50
CA VAL A 33 13.04 3.41 -19.08
C VAL A 33 12.25 3.91 -20.28
N TYR A 34 10.94 3.80 -20.21
CA TYR A 34 9.99 4.29 -21.21
C TYR A 34 9.17 5.43 -20.61
N ARG A 35 9.35 6.64 -21.16
CA ARG A 35 8.62 7.84 -20.73
C ARG A 35 7.31 7.95 -21.50
N LEU A 36 6.20 7.97 -20.78
CA LEU A 36 4.86 7.99 -21.32
C LEU A 36 4.28 9.40 -21.32
N THR A 37 3.82 9.88 -22.48
CA THR A 37 3.05 11.14 -22.62
C THR A 37 1.54 10.93 -22.46
N LYS A 38 1.09 9.67 -22.43
CA LYS A 38 -0.29 9.23 -22.19
C LYS A 38 -0.29 7.82 -21.61
N ALA A 39 -1.37 7.45 -20.90
CA ALA A 39 -1.55 6.07 -20.44
C ALA A 39 -1.56 5.10 -21.62
N LEU A 40 -0.88 3.95 -21.49
CA LEU A 40 -1.00 2.84 -22.43
C LEU A 40 -2.34 2.14 -22.22
N LYS A 41 -3.07 1.92 -23.29
CA LYS A 41 -4.36 1.25 -23.30
C LYS A 41 -4.21 -0.10 -23.97
N PHE A 42 -4.63 -1.17 -23.29
CA PHE A 42 -4.89 -2.44 -23.95
C PHE A 42 -6.02 -2.25 -24.96
N LYS A 43 -5.92 -2.93 -26.11
CA LYS A 43 -6.81 -2.74 -27.26
C LYS A 43 -7.46 -4.02 -27.75
N LYS A 44 -6.94 -5.18 -27.33
CA LYS A 44 -7.41 -6.50 -27.74
C LYS A 44 -7.42 -7.44 -26.54
N ASP A 45 -8.40 -8.32 -26.52
CA ASP A 45 -8.48 -9.38 -25.52
C ASP A 45 -7.25 -10.30 -25.62
N GLY A 46 -6.79 -10.75 -24.46
CA GLY A 46 -5.61 -11.58 -24.28
C GLY A 46 -4.28 -10.87 -24.50
N GLN A 47 -4.26 -9.59 -24.89
CA GLN A 47 -3.04 -8.84 -25.17
C GLN A 47 -2.13 -8.76 -23.94
N ARG A 48 -0.81 -8.76 -24.17
CA ARG A 48 0.22 -8.84 -23.13
C ARG A 48 1.15 -7.62 -23.17
N ILE A 49 1.48 -7.10 -21.99
CA ILE A 49 2.58 -6.15 -21.79
C ILE A 49 3.55 -6.77 -20.78
N LEU A 50 4.79 -7.01 -21.20
CA LEU A 50 5.78 -7.67 -20.35
C LEU A 50 7.23 -7.28 -20.66
N THR A 51 8.12 -7.46 -19.69
CA THR A 51 9.56 -7.35 -19.93
C THR A 51 10.13 -8.69 -20.36
N ALA A 52 10.77 -8.72 -21.54
CA ALA A 52 11.29 -9.95 -22.12
C ALA A 52 12.42 -10.55 -21.26
N GLY A 53 12.23 -11.80 -20.82
CA GLY A 53 13.24 -12.58 -20.10
C GLY A 53 13.58 -12.09 -18.68
N ALA A 54 12.79 -11.19 -18.10
CA ALA A 54 13.03 -10.65 -16.77
C ALA A 54 12.93 -11.71 -15.66
N LYS A 55 13.87 -11.65 -14.71
CA LYS A 55 14.03 -12.61 -13.60
C LYS A 55 13.97 -11.95 -12.23
N THR A 56 14.41 -10.71 -12.09
CA THR A 56 14.35 -9.92 -10.86
C THR A 56 13.88 -8.51 -11.17
N ILE A 57 13.55 -7.71 -10.15
CA ILE A 57 13.08 -6.34 -10.36
C ILE A 57 14.09 -5.44 -11.08
N ALA A 58 15.40 -5.70 -10.99
CA ALA A 58 16.40 -4.96 -11.77
C ALA A 58 16.32 -5.25 -13.28
N ASP A 59 15.74 -6.38 -13.69
CA ASP A 59 15.47 -6.64 -15.10
C ASP A 59 14.26 -5.89 -15.61
N TYR A 60 13.35 -5.39 -14.76
CA TYR A 60 12.05 -4.89 -15.22
C TYR A 60 12.20 -3.62 -16.06
N ALA A 61 11.52 -3.56 -17.20
CA ALA A 61 11.31 -2.31 -17.89
C ALA A 61 10.49 -1.36 -17.01
N ILE A 62 10.86 -0.09 -17.01
CA ILE A 62 10.24 0.95 -16.19
C ILE A 62 9.38 1.82 -17.08
N LEU A 63 8.07 1.82 -16.83
CA LEU A 63 7.15 2.80 -17.38
C LEU A 63 7.03 3.96 -16.40
N ARG A 64 7.24 5.19 -16.86
CA ARG A 64 7.11 6.39 -16.02
C ARG A 64 6.50 7.56 -16.81
N PRO A 65 5.87 8.54 -16.14
CA PRO A 65 5.40 9.77 -16.78
C PRO A 65 6.53 10.53 -17.50
N ALA A 66 6.23 11.07 -18.68
CA ALA A 66 7.09 12.05 -19.34
C ALA A 66 7.02 13.42 -18.67
N ASP A 67 5.88 13.76 -18.07
CA ASP A 67 5.63 15.02 -17.36
C ASP A 67 4.52 14.87 -16.28
N ASN A 68 4.23 15.97 -15.57
CA ASN A 68 3.30 15.98 -14.43
C ASN A 68 1.83 15.70 -14.82
N SER A 69 1.44 15.82 -16.09
CA SER A 69 0.06 15.60 -16.57
C SER A 69 -0.36 14.13 -16.63
N VAL A 70 0.59 13.21 -16.73
CA VAL A 70 0.32 11.77 -16.90
C VAL A 70 0.19 11.08 -15.54
N GLN A 71 -1.03 10.92 -15.05
CA GLN A 71 -1.31 10.30 -13.74
C GLN A 71 -1.51 8.78 -13.81
N GLN A 72 -2.10 8.27 -14.90
CA GLN A 72 -2.27 6.85 -15.17
C GLN A 72 -1.22 6.38 -16.18
N LEU A 73 -0.61 5.22 -15.93
CA LEU A 73 0.36 4.62 -16.84
C LEU A 73 -0.24 3.49 -17.67
N ILE A 74 -1.11 2.67 -17.08
CA ILE A 74 -1.73 1.51 -17.73
C ILE A 74 -3.24 1.53 -17.56
N ASN A 75 -3.95 1.22 -18.64
CA ASN A 75 -5.40 1.05 -18.66
C ASN A 75 -5.76 -0.24 -19.40
N GLY A 76 -6.23 -1.23 -18.65
CA GLY A 76 -6.78 -2.48 -19.12
C GLY A 76 -8.30 -2.58 -18.97
N ASN A 77 -9.01 -1.48 -18.70
CA ASN A 77 -10.45 -1.52 -18.43
C ASN A 77 -11.23 -2.23 -19.54
N ALA A 78 -12.20 -3.07 -19.15
CA ALA A 78 -13.12 -3.76 -20.05
C ALA A 78 -12.48 -4.67 -21.12
N MET A 79 -11.22 -5.10 -20.91
CA MET A 79 -10.54 -6.07 -21.79
C MET A 79 -10.53 -7.46 -21.15
N ASP A 80 -10.68 -8.51 -21.94
CA ASP A 80 -10.70 -9.88 -21.44
C ASP A 80 -9.31 -10.53 -21.51
N HIS A 81 -8.95 -11.40 -20.56
CA HIS A 81 -7.72 -12.22 -20.55
C HIS A 81 -6.36 -11.49 -20.69
N ILE A 82 -6.29 -10.17 -20.52
CA ILE A 82 -5.03 -9.41 -20.68
C ILE A 82 -4.01 -9.72 -19.58
N LEU A 83 -2.73 -9.52 -19.89
CA LEU A 83 -1.61 -9.76 -18.97
C LEU A 83 -0.69 -8.53 -18.86
N LEU A 84 -0.45 -8.08 -17.63
CA LEU A 84 0.66 -7.20 -17.28
C LEU A 84 1.65 -7.98 -16.41
N LYS A 85 2.92 -8.08 -16.84
CA LYS A 85 3.90 -8.92 -16.16
C LYS A 85 5.32 -8.39 -16.17
N ASN A 86 6.02 -8.48 -15.03
CA ASN A 86 7.44 -8.13 -14.90
C ASN A 86 7.74 -6.68 -15.35
N ILE A 87 6.84 -5.75 -15.03
CA ILE A 87 6.99 -4.31 -15.34
C ILE A 87 7.15 -3.54 -14.03
N ALA A 88 7.99 -2.50 -14.06
CA ALA A 88 8.01 -1.47 -13.04
C ALA A 88 7.15 -0.27 -13.48
N LEU A 89 6.14 0.09 -12.69
CA LEU A 89 5.30 1.28 -12.88
C LEU A 89 5.71 2.34 -11.86
N ASP A 90 6.45 3.35 -12.32
CA ASP A 90 6.96 4.45 -11.49
C ASP A 90 6.10 5.70 -11.68
N GLY A 91 5.26 6.01 -10.68
CA GLY A 91 4.42 7.21 -10.67
C GLY A 91 5.23 8.51 -10.60
N TYR A 92 6.53 8.45 -10.26
CA TYR A 92 7.50 9.54 -10.32
C TYR A 92 7.14 10.79 -9.49
N ARG A 93 6.40 10.59 -8.39
CA ARG A 93 6.00 11.62 -7.40
C ARG A 93 7.17 12.41 -6.81
N ARG A 94 8.32 11.77 -6.61
CA ARG A 94 9.51 12.41 -6.04
C ARG A 94 10.06 13.57 -6.88
N PHE A 95 9.65 13.66 -8.15
CA PHE A 95 10.02 14.76 -9.04
C PHE A 95 8.81 15.52 -9.59
N TYR A 96 7.66 14.85 -9.75
CA TYR A 96 6.40 15.45 -10.17
C TYR A 96 5.45 15.57 -8.97
N SER A 97 5.85 16.41 -8.02
CA SER A 97 5.05 16.74 -6.85
C SER A 97 3.84 17.60 -7.23
N GLY A 98 2.69 17.26 -6.65
CA GLY A 98 1.44 17.98 -6.85
C GLY A 98 0.52 17.22 -7.81
N SER A 99 -0.58 16.68 -7.27
CA SER A 99 -1.76 16.48 -8.11
C SER A 99 -2.04 17.81 -8.78
N ILE A 100 -2.11 17.79 -10.11
CA ILE A 100 -3.04 18.69 -10.76
C ILE A 100 -4.40 18.30 -10.17
N LYS A 101 -4.89 19.07 -9.18
CA LYS A 101 -6.32 19.07 -8.85
C LYS A 101 -7.01 19.63 -10.07
N ILE A 102 -7.20 18.82 -11.09
CA ILE A 102 -8.14 19.16 -12.16
C ILE A 102 -9.48 19.22 -11.44
N HIS A 103 -9.99 20.42 -11.20
CA HIS A 103 -11.28 20.60 -10.56
C HIS A 103 -12.31 19.77 -11.33
N ASN A 104 -13.12 18.98 -10.61
CA ASN A 104 -14.21 18.15 -11.15
C ASN A 104 -13.82 16.93 -12.01
N VAL A 105 -12.55 16.50 -12.06
CA VAL A 105 -12.17 15.22 -12.70
C VAL A 105 -11.60 14.27 -11.64
N PRO A 106 -12.20 13.08 -11.43
CA PRO A 106 -11.61 12.06 -10.57
C PRO A 106 -10.22 11.69 -11.06
N GLN A 107 -9.22 11.70 -10.17
CA GLN A 107 -7.88 11.23 -10.54
C GLN A 107 -7.96 9.74 -10.87
N PRO A 108 -7.34 9.27 -11.97
CA PRO A 108 -7.32 7.85 -12.28
C PRO A 108 -6.37 7.11 -11.34
N ALA A 109 -6.56 5.80 -11.14
CA ALA A 109 -5.53 4.95 -10.52
C ALA A 109 -4.27 4.88 -11.42
N LEU A 110 -3.09 4.60 -10.84
CA LEU A 110 -1.84 4.47 -11.60
C LEU A 110 -1.94 3.35 -12.66
N ALA A 111 -2.50 2.21 -12.24
CA ALA A 111 -2.89 1.11 -13.10
C ALA A 111 -4.37 0.78 -12.89
N PHE A 112 -5.13 0.66 -13.99
CA PHE A 112 -6.57 0.51 -13.95
C PHE A 112 -7.03 -0.69 -14.79
N PHE A 113 -7.61 -1.67 -14.12
CA PHE A 113 -8.05 -2.97 -14.63
C PHE A 113 -9.50 -3.23 -14.16
N GLY A 114 -10.09 -4.36 -14.52
CA GLY A 114 -11.50 -4.68 -14.27
C GLY A 114 -12.44 -3.96 -15.24
N GLY A 115 -13.66 -3.67 -14.78
CA GLY A 115 -14.71 -3.09 -15.63
C GLY A 115 -15.59 -4.12 -16.31
N ASN A 116 -16.77 -3.70 -16.77
CA ASN A 116 -17.70 -4.57 -17.48
C ASN A 116 -17.04 -5.25 -18.67
N GLY A 117 -17.12 -6.58 -18.74
CA GLY A 117 -16.52 -7.39 -19.81
C GLY A 117 -15.07 -7.80 -19.55
N ALA A 118 -14.43 -7.32 -18.48
CA ALA A 118 -13.09 -7.75 -18.11
C ALA A 118 -13.14 -9.05 -17.30
N ASN A 119 -12.85 -10.18 -17.94
CA ASN A 119 -12.66 -11.45 -17.25
C ASN A 119 -11.18 -11.85 -17.26
N TYR A 120 -10.76 -12.64 -16.28
CA TYR A 120 -9.45 -13.33 -16.29
C TYR A 120 -8.22 -12.44 -16.53
N GLN A 121 -8.29 -11.15 -16.18
CA GLN A 121 -7.15 -10.25 -16.29
C GLN A 121 -6.09 -10.63 -15.27
N THR A 122 -4.82 -10.55 -15.64
CA THR A 122 -3.72 -10.91 -14.74
C THR A 122 -2.70 -9.78 -14.63
N VAL A 123 -2.41 -9.39 -13.38
CA VAL A 123 -1.30 -8.52 -13.00
C VAL A 123 -0.36 -9.32 -12.11
N ASP A 124 0.77 -9.74 -12.68
CA ASP A 124 1.69 -10.70 -12.04
C ASP A 124 3.10 -10.14 -11.97
N SER A 125 3.74 -10.26 -10.80
CA SER A 125 5.16 -10.00 -10.64
C SER A 125 5.57 -8.59 -11.09
N CYS A 126 4.74 -7.59 -10.85
CA CYS A 126 5.04 -6.19 -11.19
C CYS A 126 5.53 -5.43 -9.95
N LEU A 127 6.30 -4.37 -10.20
CA LEU A 127 6.74 -3.42 -9.18
C LEU A 127 5.98 -2.12 -9.38
N PHE A 128 5.29 -1.64 -8.36
CA PHE A 128 4.64 -0.34 -8.36
C PHE A 128 5.35 0.57 -7.38
N MET A 129 5.65 1.78 -7.81
CA MET A 129 6.35 2.73 -6.97
C MET A 129 5.88 4.16 -7.18
N ASP A 130 5.97 4.93 -6.09
CA ASP A 130 5.90 6.38 -6.11
C ASP A 130 4.59 6.91 -6.72
N THR A 131 3.49 6.23 -6.39
CA THR A 131 2.13 6.53 -6.86
C THR A 131 1.70 7.94 -6.49
N ARG A 132 1.14 8.67 -7.47
CA ARG A 132 0.62 10.05 -7.38
C ARG A 132 -0.91 10.15 -7.43
N THR A 133 -1.59 9.06 -7.18
CA THR A 133 -3.05 8.94 -7.36
C THR A 133 -3.65 8.27 -6.14
N TRP A 134 -4.99 8.30 -6.02
CA TRP A 134 -5.70 7.73 -4.88
C TRP A 134 -5.58 6.19 -4.79
N SER A 135 -5.16 5.52 -5.85
CA SER A 135 -4.95 4.07 -5.88
C SER A 135 -3.80 3.71 -6.81
N THR A 136 -2.95 2.80 -6.35
CA THR A 136 -1.84 2.26 -7.15
C THR A 136 -2.37 1.26 -8.19
N LEU A 137 -3.11 0.24 -7.77
CA LEU A 137 -3.72 -0.74 -8.66
C LEU A 137 -5.22 -0.89 -8.36
N LYS A 138 -6.06 -0.48 -9.32
CA LYS A 138 -7.51 -0.62 -9.24
C LYS A 138 -7.98 -1.78 -10.11
N ILE A 139 -8.74 -2.70 -9.53
CA ILE A 139 -9.58 -3.67 -10.23
C ILE A 139 -11.03 -3.19 -10.08
N HIS A 140 -11.56 -2.56 -11.12
CA HIS A 140 -12.86 -1.88 -11.16
C HIS A 140 -14.03 -2.87 -11.22
N GLU A 141 -15.19 -2.48 -10.71
CA GLU A 141 -16.40 -3.28 -10.69
C GLU A 141 -16.88 -3.70 -12.08
N GLY A 142 -17.58 -4.82 -12.14
CA GLY A 142 -18.02 -5.46 -13.38
C GLY A 142 -17.03 -6.44 -14.01
N GLY A 143 -15.81 -6.53 -13.48
CA GLY A 143 -14.86 -7.59 -13.83
C GLY A 143 -15.08 -8.88 -13.01
N ASP A 144 -14.53 -9.98 -13.52
CA ASP A 144 -14.68 -11.32 -12.95
C ASP A 144 -13.39 -12.16 -13.08
N HIS A 145 -13.08 -12.99 -12.09
CA HIS A 145 -11.92 -13.91 -12.11
C HIS A 145 -10.56 -13.24 -12.37
N CYS A 146 -10.40 -11.95 -12.03
CA CYS A 146 -9.12 -11.26 -12.14
C CYS A 146 -8.08 -11.81 -11.14
N VAL A 147 -6.80 -11.71 -11.47
CA VAL A 147 -5.69 -12.20 -10.64
C VAL A 147 -4.65 -11.11 -10.46
N VAL A 148 -4.36 -10.76 -9.21
CA VAL A 148 -3.33 -9.81 -8.80
C VAL A 148 -2.37 -10.52 -7.86
N LYS A 149 -1.19 -10.90 -8.36
CA LYS A 149 -0.27 -11.72 -7.55
C LYS A 149 1.20 -11.38 -7.70
N ASN A 150 1.97 -11.72 -6.66
CA ASN A 150 3.44 -11.60 -6.64
C ASN A 150 3.93 -10.16 -6.88
N ASN A 151 3.07 -9.16 -6.71
CA ASN A 151 3.44 -7.77 -6.96
C ASN A 151 4.11 -7.18 -5.72
N ILE A 152 4.97 -6.21 -5.97
CA ILE A 152 5.60 -5.39 -4.94
C ILE A 152 5.06 -3.98 -5.12
N ILE A 153 4.49 -3.42 -4.06
CA ILE A 153 4.06 -2.04 -4.00
C ILE A 153 4.91 -1.36 -2.93
N LEU A 154 5.61 -0.32 -3.33
CA LEU A 154 6.38 0.52 -2.44
C LEU A 154 5.71 1.88 -2.43
N GLY A 155 5.24 2.36 -1.28
CA GLY A 155 4.70 3.71 -1.10
C GLY A 155 3.50 4.08 -1.99
N ALA A 156 2.31 4.20 -1.40
CA ALA A 156 1.16 4.79 -2.09
C ALA A 156 0.79 6.13 -1.45
N GLY A 157 1.04 7.26 -2.10
CA GLY A 157 0.70 8.59 -1.58
C GLY A 157 1.52 9.06 -0.37
N VAL A 158 0.99 10.05 0.35
CA VAL A 158 1.61 10.71 1.52
C VAL A 158 0.81 10.44 2.78
N GLY A 159 1.48 10.10 3.88
CA GLY A 159 0.80 9.84 5.16
C GLY A 159 0.18 11.09 5.79
N PRO A 160 -0.78 10.95 6.71
CA PRO A 160 -1.49 12.08 7.34
C PRO A 160 -0.57 13.09 8.06
N ARG A 161 0.54 12.62 8.68
CA ARG A 161 1.59 13.47 9.29
C ARG A 161 2.60 14.05 8.28
N GLY A 162 2.40 13.82 6.99
CA GLY A 162 3.29 14.26 5.91
C GLY A 162 4.53 13.41 5.73
N ASN A 163 4.56 12.18 6.26
CA ASN A 163 5.64 11.23 5.98
C ASN A 163 5.53 10.73 4.53
N GLY A 164 6.66 10.60 3.85
CA GLY A 164 6.72 10.25 2.43
C GLY A 164 6.61 11.44 1.48
N ARG A 165 6.46 12.67 2.00
CA ARG A 165 6.26 13.85 1.17
C ARG A 165 7.56 14.41 0.61
N GLU A 166 7.46 15.02 -0.56
CA GLU A 166 8.44 15.96 -1.06
C GLU A 166 8.15 17.40 -0.60
N ALA A 167 9.14 18.28 -0.73
CA ALA A 167 9.08 19.65 -0.25
C ALA A 167 7.89 20.45 -0.81
N SER A 168 7.52 20.16 -2.05
CA SER A 168 6.47 20.84 -2.83
C SER A 168 5.07 20.23 -2.68
N GLU A 169 4.91 19.09 -2.00
CA GLU A 169 3.60 18.45 -1.80
C GLU A 169 2.85 19.05 -0.60
N LYS A 170 1.62 19.55 -0.84
CA LYS A 170 0.75 20.20 0.16
C LYS A 170 -0.69 19.74 0.04
N PRO A 171 -1.34 19.38 1.15
CA PRO A 171 -1.55 17.96 1.45
C PRO A 171 -2.16 17.23 0.25
N PHE A 172 -1.49 16.16 -0.16
CA PHE A 172 -1.94 15.28 -1.23
C PHE A 172 -2.81 14.14 -0.66
N ALA A 173 -3.58 13.48 -1.53
CA ALA A 173 -4.48 12.39 -1.18
C ALA A 173 -3.73 11.14 -0.67
N TRP A 174 -4.36 10.41 0.26
CA TRP A 174 -3.93 9.07 0.60
C TRP A 174 -4.05 8.15 -0.62
N GLY A 175 -3.29 7.05 -0.60
CA GLY A 175 -3.25 6.10 -1.69
C GLY A 175 -3.48 4.67 -1.20
N ASP A 176 -4.40 3.97 -1.87
CA ASP A 176 -4.54 2.52 -1.77
C ASP A 176 -3.35 1.83 -2.46
N GLY A 177 -2.89 0.72 -1.88
CA GLY A 177 -2.06 -0.24 -2.61
C GLY A 177 -2.88 -0.94 -3.70
N ILE A 178 -3.87 -1.73 -3.28
CA ILE A 178 -4.75 -2.46 -4.19
C ILE A 178 -6.21 -2.18 -3.85
N THR A 179 -6.95 -1.58 -4.77
CA THR A 179 -8.40 -1.42 -4.67
C THR A 179 -9.08 -2.48 -5.53
N CYS A 180 -9.99 -3.26 -4.97
CA CYS A 180 -10.75 -4.26 -5.72
C CYS A 180 -12.24 -4.07 -5.53
N ALA A 181 -12.94 -4.02 -6.65
CA ALA A 181 -14.39 -4.03 -6.73
C ALA A 181 -14.89 -5.08 -7.73
N SER A 182 -14.03 -5.95 -8.25
CA SER A 182 -14.44 -7.08 -9.10
C SER A 182 -14.75 -8.31 -8.25
N LYS A 183 -15.68 -9.14 -8.72
CA LYS A 183 -16.03 -10.42 -8.07
C LYS A 183 -15.02 -11.51 -8.43
N ASN A 184 -15.00 -12.59 -7.65
CA ASN A 184 -14.14 -13.78 -7.83
C ASN A 184 -12.66 -13.46 -8.10
N THR A 185 -12.17 -12.32 -7.62
CA THR A 185 -10.81 -11.84 -7.86
C THR A 185 -9.86 -12.44 -6.83
N LEU A 186 -8.70 -12.92 -7.29
CA LEU A 186 -7.63 -13.39 -6.43
C LEU A 186 -6.58 -12.28 -6.23
N ILE A 187 -6.37 -11.84 -5.00
CA ILE A 187 -5.28 -10.94 -4.60
C ILE A 187 -4.34 -11.73 -3.70
N ALA A 188 -3.21 -12.19 -4.24
CA ALA A 188 -2.38 -13.15 -3.53
C ALA A 188 -0.88 -12.87 -3.56
N ASN A 189 -0.20 -13.13 -2.45
CA ASN A 189 1.27 -13.12 -2.39
C ASN A 189 1.88 -11.76 -2.82
N ASN A 190 1.22 -10.64 -2.50
CA ASN A 190 1.76 -9.31 -2.77
C ASN A 190 2.48 -8.77 -1.53
N LEU A 191 3.57 -8.03 -1.75
CA LEU A 191 4.30 -7.28 -0.72
C LEU A 191 3.99 -5.79 -0.86
N ILE A 192 3.39 -5.18 0.16
CA ILE A 192 2.93 -3.79 0.13
C ILE A 192 3.57 -3.04 1.29
N LEU A 193 4.51 -2.15 0.98
CA LEU A 193 5.26 -1.36 1.96
C LEU A 193 4.80 0.10 1.93
N ASP A 194 4.55 0.69 3.09
CA ASP A 194 4.12 2.07 3.26
C ASP A 194 2.88 2.49 2.42
N PRO A 195 1.77 1.73 2.40
CA PRO A 195 0.49 2.29 1.93
C PRO A 195 0.07 3.43 2.87
N THR A 196 -0.73 4.39 2.37
CA THR A 196 -1.16 5.53 3.21
C THR A 196 -2.65 5.63 3.43
N ASP A 197 -3.47 5.11 2.51
CA ASP A 197 -4.88 4.87 2.79
C ASP A 197 -5.01 3.45 3.33
N VAL A 198 -4.76 2.44 2.49
CA VAL A 198 -4.88 1.03 2.86
C VAL A 198 -3.95 0.16 2.01
N GLY A 199 -3.48 -0.96 2.56
CA GLY A 199 -2.74 -1.96 1.80
C GLY A 199 -3.59 -2.58 0.70
N ALA A 200 -4.74 -3.15 1.05
CA ALA A 200 -5.73 -3.63 0.09
C ALA A 200 -7.18 -3.35 0.57
N VAL A 201 -8.11 -3.13 -0.35
CA VAL A 201 -9.52 -2.90 0.01
C VAL A 201 -10.48 -3.59 -0.95
N LEU A 202 -11.57 -4.12 -0.40
CA LEU A 202 -12.70 -4.67 -1.15
C LEU A 202 -13.89 -3.70 -1.05
N PHE A 203 -14.38 -3.22 -2.20
CA PHE A 203 -15.56 -2.32 -2.30
C PHE A 203 -16.82 -3.13 -2.63
N GLY A 204 -17.11 -4.13 -1.80
CA GLY A 204 -17.83 -5.31 -2.29
C GLY A 204 -16.98 -6.03 -3.35
N ALA A 205 -17.01 -7.35 -3.34
CA ALA A 205 -16.22 -8.19 -4.25
C ALA A 205 -16.59 -9.65 -3.95
N PRO A 206 -17.87 -10.03 -4.13
CA PRO A 206 -18.33 -11.36 -3.72
C PRO A 206 -17.50 -12.45 -4.38
N GLY A 207 -17.18 -13.50 -3.64
CA GLY A 207 -16.32 -14.61 -4.07
C GLY A 207 -14.81 -14.30 -4.17
N SER A 208 -14.37 -13.05 -3.97
CA SER A 208 -12.96 -12.68 -4.08
C SER A 208 -12.12 -13.17 -2.89
N VAL A 209 -10.87 -13.56 -3.15
CA VAL A 209 -9.95 -14.09 -2.13
C VAL A 209 -8.71 -13.20 -2.03
N VAL A 210 -8.46 -12.68 -0.84
CA VAL A 210 -7.26 -11.91 -0.49
C VAL A 210 -6.41 -12.78 0.44
N ARG A 211 -5.28 -13.30 -0.04
CA ARG A 211 -4.48 -14.25 0.74
C ARG A 211 -2.97 -14.11 0.64
N ASP A 212 -2.27 -14.51 1.69
CA ASP A 212 -0.81 -14.61 1.71
C ASP A 212 -0.10 -13.28 1.37
N ASN A 213 -0.78 -12.15 1.53
CA ASN A 213 -0.20 -10.83 1.29
C ASN A 213 0.51 -10.34 2.57
N VAL A 214 1.57 -9.57 2.37
CA VAL A 214 2.26 -8.83 3.43
C VAL A 214 2.04 -7.36 3.24
N ILE A 215 1.55 -6.69 4.28
CA ILE A 215 1.39 -5.24 4.33
C ILE A 215 2.19 -4.73 5.51
N ALA A 216 3.10 -3.78 5.28
CA ALA A 216 3.91 -3.23 6.36
C ALA A 216 4.05 -1.71 6.27
N THR A 217 3.91 -1.03 7.40
CA THR A 217 4.15 0.42 7.55
C THR A 217 5.47 0.64 8.27
N ILE A 218 6.43 1.20 7.54
CA ILE A 218 7.82 1.40 8.00
C ILE A 218 8.04 2.85 8.42
N SER A 219 7.64 3.80 7.58
CA SER A 219 7.77 5.24 7.89
C SER A 219 6.48 6.02 7.69
N ARG A 220 5.53 5.49 6.90
CA ARG A 220 4.26 6.13 6.61
C ARG A 220 3.16 5.45 7.40
N GLU A 221 2.20 6.24 7.85
CA GLU A 221 0.99 5.67 8.46
C GLU A 221 0.03 5.23 7.37
N SER A 222 -0.65 4.12 7.63
CA SER A 222 -1.75 3.61 6.82
C SER A 222 -3.02 3.64 7.64
N LEU A 223 -4.14 4.09 7.07
CA LEU A 223 -5.42 4.01 7.75
C LEU A 223 -5.78 2.54 7.95
N GLY A 224 -5.70 1.74 6.89
CA GLY A 224 -6.06 0.33 6.88
C GLY A 224 -4.89 -0.62 6.60
N GLY A 225 -4.97 -1.86 7.09
CA GLY A 225 -4.25 -2.99 6.52
C GLY A 225 -5.01 -3.55 5.32
N ILE A 226 -6.05 -4.34 5.60
CA ILE A 226 -7.00 -4.85 4.59
C ILE A 226 -8.43 -4.47 4.97
N ASN A 227 -9.07 -3.63 4.16
CA ASN A 227 -10.35 -3.01 4.51
C ASN A 227 -11.56 -3.73 3.88
N LEU A 228 -12.61 -3.88 4.69
CA LEU A 228 -13.98 -4.15 4.27
C LEU A 228 -14.88 -3.03 4.83
N VAL A 229 -14.82 -1.83 4.25
CA VAL A 229 -15.48 -0.63 4.82
C VAL A 229 -16.26 0.20 3.80
N ASP A 230 -16.10 -0.04 2.51
CA ASP A 230 -16.71 0.78 1.46
C ASP A 230 -17.84 0.02 0.76
N PRO A 231 -19.10 0.20 1.20
CA PRO A 231 -20.24 -0.35 0.49
C PRO A 231 -20.38 0.35 -0.86
N LEU A 232 -20.35 -0.44 -1.94
CA LEU A 232 -20.55 0.02 -3.30
C LEU A 232 -21.95 -0.37 -3.78
N GLY A 233 -22.70 0.59 -4.32
CA GLY A 233 -24.06 0.34 -4.81
C GLY A 233 -24.16 -0.74 -5.89
N TYR A 234 -23.05 -1.06 -6.57
CA TYR A 234 -22.95 -2.14 -7.55
C TYR A 234 -23.27 -3.53 -6.96
N TYR A 235 -22.97 -3.74 -5.66
CA TYR A 235 -23.19 -5.01 -4.95
C TYR A 235 -24.26 -4.89 -3.86
N LYS A 236 -25.25 -4.02 -4.06
CA LYS A 236 -26.38 -3.90 -3.13
C LYS A 236 -27.22 -5.19 -3.12
N MET A 237 -27.66 -5.61 -1.93
CA MET A 237 -28.51 -6.79 -1.76
C MET A 237 -29.98 -6.43 -1.57
N ASP A 238 -30.28 -5.16 -1.31
CA ASP A 238 -31.62 -4.63 -1.11
C ASP A 238 -31.79 -3.30 -1.88
N GLU A 239 -33.05 -2.92 -2.10
CA GLU A 239 -33.38 -1.72 -2.87
C GLU A 239 -32.92 -0.43 -2.18
N GLU A 240 -32.97 -0.42 -0.84
CA GLU A 240 -32.56 0.70 0.03
C GLU A 240 -31.03 0.84 0.16
N VAL A 241 -30.25 -0.05 -0.48
CA VAL A 241 -28.78 -0.06 -0.46
C VAL A 241 -28.23 -0.13 0.97
N LEU A 242 -28.95 -0.78 1.89
CA LEU A 242 -28.53 -0.98 3.27
C LEU A 242 -27.50 -2.11 3.35
N ARG A 243 -27.71 -3.21 2.64
CA ARG A 243 -26.79 -4.36 2.62
C ARG A 243 -25.91 -4.39 1.38
N THR A 244 -24.61 -4.63 1.59
CA THR A 244 -23.63 -4.89 0.52
C THR A 244 -23.12 -6.32 0.57
N ASP A 245 -23.06 -6.98 -0.59
CA ASP A 245 -22.67 -8.39 -0.71
C ASP A 245 -21.16 -8.60 -0.62
N TYR A 246 -20.75 -9.37 0.38
CA TYR A 246 -19.40 -9.91 0.55
C TYR A 246 -19.41 -11.44 0.64
N ARG A 247 -20.51 -12.11 0.25
CA ARG A 247 -20.62 -13.57 0.33
C ARG A 247 -19.52 -14.22 -0.49
N GLY A 248 -18.85 -15.18 0.15
CA GLY A 248 -17.71 -15.89 -0.45
C GLY A 248 -16.43 -15.06 -0.52
N SER A 249 -16.43 -13.78 -0.12
CA SER A 249 -15.19 -13.01 0.02
C SER A 249 -14.38 -13.56 1.20
N LYS A 250 -13.08 -13.76 1.01
CA LYS A 250 -12.20 -14.34 2.04
C LYS A 250 -10.91 -13.56 2.22
N LEU A 251 -10.55 -13.27 3.46
CA LEU A 251 -9.25 -12.73 3.85
C LEU A 251 -8.50 -13.82 4.63
N ILE A 252 -7.48 -14.42 4.02
CA ILE A 252 -6.84 -15.64 4.55
C ILE A 252 -5.33 -15.46 4.65
N ASN A 253 -4.75 -15.74 5.82
CA ASN A 253 -3.28 -15.85 5.98
C ASN A 253 -2.51 -14.59 5.52
N ASN A 254 -3.10 -13.41 5.67
CA ASN A 254 -2.38 -12.15 5.41
C ASN A 254 -1.61 -11.71 6.67
N TYR A 255 -0.48 -11.06 6.46
CA TYR A 255 0.39 -10.54 7.52
C TYR A 255 0.44 -9.01 7.44
N VAL A 256 0.04 -8.35 8.53
CA VAL A 256 -0.02 -6.89 8.63
C VAL A 256 0.93 -6.43 9.74
N ASP A 257 1.99 -5.69 9.39
CA ASP A 257 3.06 -5.27 10.30
C ASP A 257 3.11 -3.74 10.48
N ALA A 258 2.71 -3.28 11.66
CA ALA A 258 2.87 -1.89 12.06
C ALA A 258 4.29 -1.67 12.63
N TRP A 259 5.31 -1.84 11.78
CA TRP A 259 6.71 -1.88 12.23
C TRP A 259 7.19 -0.52 12.76
N GLY A 260 7.06 0.54 11.97
CA GLY A 260 7.57 1.88 12.29
C GLY A 260 6.66 3.04 11.87
N GLY A 261 5.55 2.73 11.19
CA GLY A 261 4.44 3.65 10.95
C GLY A 261 3.16 3.06 11.52
N ARG A 262 2.24 3.92 11.97
CA ARG A 262 0.96 3.46 12.52
C ARG A 262 0.11 2.79 11.45
N ILE A 263 -0.48 1.66 11.80
CA ILE A 263 -1.67 1.15 11.11
C ILE A 263 -2.85 1.47 12.02
N HIS A 264 -3.78 2.32 11.56
CA HIS A 264 -4.92 2.71 12.39
C HIS A 264 -5.78 1.48 12.66
N ILE A 265 -6.20 0.74 11.64
CA ILE A 265 -6.84 -0.56 11.84
C ILE A 265 -6.27 -1.59 10.87
N ALA A 266 -5.76 -2.70 11.38
CA ALA A 266 -5.21 -3.74 10.51
C ALA A 266 -6.31 -4.41 9.66
N PHE A 267 -7.46 -4.71 10.24
CA PHE A 267 -8.60 -5.34 9.57
C PHE A 267 -9.93 -4.69 10.00
N PRO A 268 -10.29 -3.54 9.44
CA PRO A 268 -11.57 -2.89 9.70
C PRO A 268 -12.69 -3.56 8.89
N MET A 269 -13.80 -3.85 9.57
CA MET A 269 -14.98 -4.50 9.01
C MET A 269 -16.22 -3.70 9.42
N GLY A 270 -16.76 -2.92 8.47
CA GLY A 270 -17.93 -2.07 8.72
C GLY A 270 -17.78 -0.66 8.17
N ALA A 271 -18.85 -0.15 7.55
CA ALA A 271 -18.80 1.15 6.90
C ALA A 271 -18.70 2.33 7.88
N GLY A 272 -19.36 2.24 9.05
CA GLY A 272 -19.30 3.26 10.10
C GLY A 272 -17.91 3.46 10.71
N ILE A 273 -17.05 2.45 10.67
CA ILE A 273 -15.65 2.53 11.11
C ILE A 273 -14.88 3.55 10.27
N TRP A 274 -15.21 3.64 8.98
CA TRP A 274 -14.60 4.59 8.05
C TRP A 274 -15.37 5.90 7.98
N VAL A 275 -16.66 5.85 7.72
CA VAL A 275 -17.52 7.03 7.49
C VAL A 275 -18.74 6.94 8.39
N PRO A 276 -18.86 7.79 9.43
CA PRO A 276 -19.98 7.76 10.37
C PRO A 276 -21.35 7.90 9.71
N SER A 277 -21.47 8.68 8.64
CA SER A 277 -22.74 8.81 7.90
C SER A 277 -23.16 7.53 7.16
N LYS A 278 -22.29 6.51 7.10
CA LYS A 278 -22.58 5.16 6.60
C LYS A 278 -22.74 4.14 7.73
N GLN A 279 -22.86 4.56 8.99
CA GLN A 279 -22.95 3.63 10.13
C GLN A 279 -24.09 2.62 10.02
N ASP A 280 -25.19 2.98 9.37
CA ASP A 280 -26.36 2.11 9.18
C ASP A 280 -26.20 1.11 8.01
N LYS A 281 -25.10 1.18 7.25
CA LYS A 281 -24.82 0.25 6.15
C LYS A 281 -24.23 -1.05 6.68
N ILE A 282 -24.86 -2.16 6.29
CA ILE A 282 -24.54 -3.52 6.71
C ILE A 282 -23.66 -4.19 5.64
N LEU A 283 -22.57 -4.82 6.06
CA LEU A 283 -21.76 -5.68 5.17
C LEU A 283 -22.10 -7.14 5.47
N HIS A 284 -22.27 -7.96 4.44
CA HIS A 284 -22.87 -9.29 4.60
C HIS A 284 -22.00 -10.44 4.05
N GLY A 285 -21.66 -11.42 4.91
CA GLY A 285 -21.25 -12.76 4.46
C GLY A 285 -19.75 -13.05 4.23
N ALA A 286 -18.82 -12.24 4.75
CA ALA A 286 -17.38 -12.45 4.55
C ALA A 286 -16.75 -13.47 5.53
N GLU A 287 -15.62 -14.07 5.13
CA GLU A 287 -14.78 -14.93 5.97
C GLU A 287 -13.40 -14.29 6.20
N ILE A 288 -13.00 -14.12 7.46
CA ILE A 288 -11.70 -13.53 7.83
C ILE A 288 -10.98 -14.52 8.75
N ARG A 289 -9.91 -15.15 8.26
CA ARG A 289 -9.24 -16.19 9.05
C ARG A 289 -7.74 -16.29 8.89
N SER A 290 -7.09 -16.78 9.93
CA SER A 290 -5.65 -17.09 9.95
C SER A 290 -4.74 -15.89 9.64
N ASN A 291 -5.26 -14.65 9.73
CA ASN A 291 -4.46 -13.45 9.51
C ASN A 291 -3.67 -13.09 10.76
N THR A 292 -2.53 -12.41 10.58
CA THR A 292 -1.65 -12.01 11.67
C THR A 292 -1.43 -10.50 11.66
N VAL A 293 -1.54 -9.88 12.85
CA VAL A 293 -1.14 -8.50 13.10
C VAL A 293 0.12 -8.47 13.97
N ALA A 294 1.12 -7.72 13.55
CA ALA A 294 2.41 -7.59 14.24
C ALA A 294 2.87 -6.12 14.28
N GLY A 295 4.03 -5.90 14.91
CA GLY A 295 4.67 -4.58 14.98
C GLY A 295 4.38 -3.81 16.27
N GLY A 296 5.15 -2.75 16.50
CA GLY A 296 5.07 -1.94 17.73
C GLY A 296 4.20 -0.69 17.60
N ALA A 297 3.71 -0.37 16.40
CA ALA A 297 2.99 0.86 16.10
C ALA A 297 1.50 0.63 15.75
N ALA A 298 0.92 -0.53 16.08
CA ALA A 298 -0.49 -0.79 15.78
C ALA A 298 -1.40 0.06 16.67
N SER A 299 -2.56 0.46 16.16
CA SER A 299 -3.60 1.11 16.97
C SER A 299 -4.77 0.15 17.23
N TYR A 300 -5.40 -0.36 16.18
CA TYR A 300 -6.43 -1.40 16.31
C TYR A 300 -6.11 -2.59 15.41
N GLY A 301 -6.37 -3.80 15.89
CA GLY A 301 -6.17 -5.04 15.13
C GLY A 301 -7.37 -5.31 14.22
N PHE A 302 -8.25 -6.18 14.68
CA PHE A 302 -9.50 -6.54 14.03
C PHE A 302 -10.64 -5.78 14.69
N VAL A 303 -11.39 -4.99 13.91
CA VAL A 303 -12.53 -4.21 14.42
C VAL A 303 -13.76 -4.50 13.58
N ALA A 304 -14.84 -4.96 14.22
CA ALA A 304 -16.10 -5.29 13.56
C ALA A 304 -17.25 -4.39 14.03
N HIS A 305 -18.00 -3.84 13.08
CA HIS A 305 -19.15 -2.97 13.31
C HIS A 305 -20.14 -3.09 12.15
N ASN A 306 -21.42 -3.27 12.45
CA ASN A 306 -22.50 -3.39 11.46
C ASN A 306 -22.19 -4.40 10.33
N VAL A 307 -21.80 -5.61 10.75
CA VAL A 307 -21.59 -6.76 9.86
C VAL A 307 -22.55 -7.89 10.22
N GLU A 308 -22.98 -8.64 9.21
CA GLU A 308 -23.96 -9.72 9.33
C GLU A 308 -23.45 -11.00 8.66
N ASN A 309 -23.64 -12.15 9.29
CA ASN A 309 -23.19 -13.46 8.78
C ASN A 309 -21.68 -13.54 8.47
N PHE A 310 -20.85 -12.81 9.21
CA PHE A 310 -19.39 -12.91 9.09
C PHE A 310 -18.89 -14.13 9.85
N THR A 311 -17.82 -14.75 9.35
CA THR A 311 -17.10 -15.82 10.08
C THR A 311 -15.64 -15.41 10.27
N ILE A 312 -15.25 -15.16 11.51
CA ILE A 312 -13.95 -14.58 11.88
C ILE A 312 -13.26 -15.49 12.90
N PHE A 313 -12.18 -16.16 12.51
CA PHE A 313 -11.51 -17.15 13.36
C PHE A 313 -10.04 -17.38 13.06
N ASP A 314 -9.31 -17.98 14.01
CA ASP A 314 -7.87 -18.29 13.92
C ASP A 314 -6.94 -17.12 13.59
N ASN A 315 -7.42 -15.88 13.72
CA ASN A 315 -6.58 -14.71 13.55
C ASN A 315 -5.73 -14.48 14.81
N LYS A 316 -4.54 -13.93 14.63
CA LYS A 316 -3.54 -13.76 15.68
C LYS A 316 -3.07 -12.31 15.74
N SER A 317 -2.71 -11.88 16.94
CA SER A 317 -1.97 -10.64 17.11
C SER A 317 -0.79 -10.85 18.05
N THR A 318 0.37 -10.39 17.60
CA THR A 318 1.59 -10.19 18.41
C THR A 318 1.99 -8.72 18.43
N ALA A 319 1.10 -7.82 18.01
CA ALA A 319 1.36 -6.40 17.94
C ALA A 319 1.21 -5.73 19.31
N ILE A 320 1.82 -4.56 19.44
CA ILE A 320 1.62 -3.65 20.58
C ILE A 320 0.69 -2.53 20.12
N TYR A 321 -0.29 -2.20 20.97
CA TYR A 321 -1.42 -1.35 20.62
C TYR A 321 -1.40 -0.03 21.38
N SER A 322 -1.24 1.08 20.65
CA SER A 322 -1.29 2.43 21.22
C SER A 322 -1.73 3.46 20.18
N GLY A 323 -1.95 4.70 20.61
CA GLY A 323 -2.36 5.80 19.73
C GLY A 323 -3.85 5.74 19.41
N LEU A 324 -4.65 6.40 20.24
CA LEU A 324 -6.11 6.51 20.09
C LEU A 324 -6.47 7.14 18.72
N ALA A 325 -7.52 6.63 18.09
CA ALA A 325 -8.11 7.28 16.91
C ALA A 325 -8.89 8.55 17.30
N ASP A 326 -9.22 9.37 16.30
CA ASP A 326 -9.91 10.64 16.54
C ASP A 326 -11.39 10.48 16.92
N GLY A 327 -12.05 9.42 16.45
CA GLY A 327 -13.45 9.13 16.77
C GLY A 327 -14.44 10.19 16.28
N LEU A 328 -15.48 10.45 17.08
CA LEU A 328 -16.61 11.34 16.75
C LEU A 328 -16.48 12.71 17.44
N GLY A 329 -15.30 13.34 17.35
CA GLY A 329 -15.09 14.67 17.91
C GLY A 329 -14.92 14.66 19.43
N ASP A 330 -15.96 15.01 20.19
CA ASP A 330 -15.94 15.06 21.66
C ASP A 330 -16.19 13.69 22.32
N GLN A 331 -16.71 12.74 21.57
CA GLN A 331 -16.89 11.37 22.03
C GLN A 331 -15.61 10.57 21.80
N LEU A 332 -15.06 10.06 22.90
CA LEU A 332 -13.87 9.23 22.84
C LEU A 332 -14.21 7.86 22.24
N PRO A 333 -13.46 7.39 21.25
CA PRO A 333 -13.62 6.03 20.75
C PRO A 333 -13.13 4.98 21.75
N GLU A 334 -13.37 3.72 21.40
CA GLU A 334 -12.76 2.56 22.05
C GLU A 334 -11.23 2.69 22.11
N LYS A 335 -10.64 2.15 23.18
CA LYS A 335 -9.18 2.12 23.32
C LYS A 335 -8.55 1.18 22.28
N PRO A 336 -7.31 1.49 21.82
CA PRO A 336 -6.49 0.60 21.00
C PRO A 336 -6.47 -0.84 21.52
N GLY A 337 -6.58 -1.82 20.62
CA GLY A 337 -6.62 -3.22 21.01
C GLY A 337 -6.69 -4.22 19.85
N PRO A 338 -6.45 -5.52 20.11
CA PRO A 338 -6.27 -6.52 19.07
C PRO A 338 -7.57 -7.01 18.42
N PHE A 339 -8.63 -7.23 19.20
CA PHE A 339 -9.89 -7.82 18.71
C PHE A 339 -11.07 -7.13 19.39
N ILE A 340 -11.75 -6.26 18.65
CA ILE A 340 -12.82 -5.39 19.17
C ILE A 340 -14.05 -5.55 18.28
N TYR A 341 -15.23 -5.62 18.88
CA TYR A 341 -16.48 -5.56 18.13
C TYR A 341 -17.55 -4.78 18.86
N ASP A 342 -18.43 -4.17 18.09
CA ASP A 342 -19.67 -3.60 18.61
C ASP A 342 -20.76 -4.69 18.68
N ALA A 343 -21.14 -5.06 19.91
CA ALA A 343 -22.12 -6.13 20.14
C ALA A 343 -23.55 -5.77 19.70
N GLU A 344 -23.87 -4.49 19.56
CA GLU A 344 -25.21 -4.08 19.14
C GLU A 344 -25.40 -4.21 17.63
N THR A 345 -24.33 -4.03 16.86
CA THR A 345 -24.41 -3.98 15.39
C THR A 345 -23.86 -5.23 14.70
N VAL A 346 -23.06 -6.05 15.37
CA VAL A 346 -22.61 -7.34 14.82
C VAL A 346 -23.69 -8.40 15.02
N LYS A 347 -24.28 -8.89 13.93
CA LYS A 347 -25.41 -9.84 13.93
C LYS A 347 -25.07 -11.16 13.24
N ASP A 348 -25.63 -12.26 13.75
CA ASP A 348 -25.54 -13.61 13.18
C ASP A 348 -24.12 -14.04 12.73
N SER A 349 -23.12 -13.48 13.39
CA SER A 349 -21.71 -13.63 13.02
C SER A 349 -20.99 -14.52 14.02
N LYS A 350 -20.04 -15.32 13.53
CA LYS A 350 -19.17 -16.17 14.33
C LYS A 350 -17.85 -15.46 14.55
N LEU A 351 -17.58 -15.07 15.78
CA LEU A 351 -16.31 -14.43 16.18
C LEU A 351 -15.48 -15.40 17.03
N GLN A 352 -14.17 -15.39 16.85
CA GLN A 352 -13.25 -16.06 17.76
C GLN A 352 -13.30 -15.45 19.17
N LYS A 353 -12.98 -16.27 20.17
CA LYS A 353 -13.13 -15.96 21.60
C LYS A 353 -12.35 -14.73 22.08
N GLU A 354 -11.30 -14.33 21.36
CA GLU A 354 -10.46 -13.19 21.74
C GLU A 354 -11.15 -11.84 21.53
N PHE A 355 -12.23 -11.79 20.73
CA PHE A 355 -13.01 -10.58 20.52
C PHE A 355 -13.65 -10.08 21.81
N LYS A 356 -13.43 -8.80 22.11
CA LYS A 356 -14.05 -8.11 23.24
C LYS A 356 -15.10 -7.14 22.75
N LYS A 357 -16.25 -7.13 23.44
CA LYS A 357 -17.28 -6.12 23.24
C LYS A 357 -16.65 -4.74 23.52
N SER A 358 -16.90 -3.78 22.65
CA SER A 358 -16.51 -2.41 22.89
C SER A 358 -17.35 -1.79 24.01
N GLU A 359 -16.68 -1.07 24.92
CA GLU A 359 -17.28 -0.24 25.96
C GLU A 359 -17.64 1.15 25.43
N ARG A 360 -16.99 1.57 24.34
CA ARG A 360 -17.23 2.84 23.63
C ARG A 360 -17.53 2.57 22.16
N HIS A 361 -17.81 3.64 21.40
CA HIS A 361 -18.06 3.50 19.97
C HIS A 361 -16.78 3.10 19.21
N VAL A 362 -16.97 2.37 18.10
CA VAL A 362 -15.92 2.00 17.14
C VAL A 362 -16.08 2.71 15.79
N LEU A 363 -16.87 3.78 15.78
CA LEU A 363 -17.08 4.63 14.62
C LEU A 363 -15.88 5.53 14.36
N HIS A 364 -15.60 5.79 13.08
CA HIS A 364 -14.60 6.75 12.60
C HIS A 364 -13.14 6.48 13.02
N LEU A 365 -12.78 5.25 13.34
CA LEU A 365 -11.44 4.90 13.84
C LEU A 365 -10.35 4.97 12.76
N LEU A 366 -10.73 4.88 11.48
CA LEU A 366 -9.79 4.93 10.36
C LEU A 366 -9.34 6.35 9.99
N ARG A 367 -9.90 7.40 10.58
CA ARG A 367 -9.66 8.77 10.12
C ARG A 367 -8.87 9.58 11.15
N CYS A 368 -7.86 10.32 10.67
CA CYS A 368 -7.03 11.24 11.46
C CYS A 368 -7.35 12.71 11.14
N ASN A 369 -8.63 13.09 11.14
CA ASN A 369 -9.05 14.40 10.64
C ASN A 369 -9.44 15.44 11.69
N HIS A 370 -9.46 15.08 12.96
CA HIS A 370 -9.78 15.98 14.06
C HIS A 370 -8.47 16.36 14.77
N GLY A 371 -7.76 17.33 14.20
CA GLY A 371 -6.50 17.76 14.80
C GLY A 371 -5.90 18.97 14.10
N LYS A 372 -5.02 19.68 14.80
CA LYS A 372 -4.26 20.80 14.24
C LYS A 372 -3.44 20.31 13.05
N THR A 373 -3.37 21.15 12.02
CA THR A 373 -2.45 20.95 10.90
C THR A 373 -1.30 21.95 10.99
N ASN A 374 -0.15 21.60 10.42
CA ASN A 374 0.93 22.54 10.16
C ASN A 374 0.59 23.45 8.96
N GLU A 375 1.49 24.37 8.64
CA GLU A 375 1.39 25.32 7.52
C GLU A 375 1.30 24.67 6.13
N LEU A 376 1.60 23.36 6.04
CA LEU A 376 1.51 22.57 4.82
C LEU A 376 0.22 21.72 4.76
N GLY A 377 -0.64 21.80 5.77
CA GLY A 377 -1.91 21.06 5.84
C GLY A 377 -1.80 19.63 6.36
N TYR A 378 -0.63 19.20 6.84
CA TYR A 378 -0.44 17.87 7.45
C TYR A 378 -0.74 17.90 8.93
N ARG A 379 -1.22 16.77 9.45
CA ARG A 379 -1.65 16.62 10.83
C ARG A 379 -0.48 16.64 11.80
N VAL A 380 -0.71 17.26 12.96
CA VAL A 380 0.28 17.39 14.03
C VAL A 380 -0.34 16.86 15.32
N TYR A 381 -0.03 15.61 15.64
CA TYR A 381 -0.51 14.92 16.84
C TYR A 381 0.55 13.97 17.39
N ARG A 382 0.46 13.73 18.70
CA ARG A 382 1.35 12.83 19.42
C ARG A 382 1.22 11.40 18.91
N TYR A 383 2.33 10.69 18.99
CA TYR A 383 2.36 9.25 18.85
C TYR A 383 1.81 8.61 20.14
N GLY A 384 1.24 7.41 20.06
CA GLY A 384 1.06 6.55 21.22
C GLY A 384 2.41 6.24 21.88
N ASP A 385 2.37 5.83 23.15
CA ASP A 385 3.59 5.61 23.93
C ASP A 385 4.44 4.47 23.34
N ASP A 386 3.83 3.36 22.93
CA ASP A 386 4.55 2.27 22.24
C ASP A 386 4.87 2.61 20.78
N GLU A 387 3.95 3.32 20.12
CA GLU A 387 4.12 3.75 18.72
C GLU A 387 5.37 4.61 18.54
N VAL A 388 5.66 5.53 19.46
CA VAL A 388 6.84 6.39 19.34
C VAL A 388 8.15 5.60 19.46
N GLU A 389 8.20 4.57 20.30
CA GLU A 389 9.37 3.70 20.42
C GLU A 389 9.59 2.89 19.15
N ALA A 390 8.50 2.38 18.57
CA ALA A 390 8.51 1.66 17.30
C ALA A 390 8.97 2.56 16.14
N VAL A 391 8.47 3.80 16.06
CA VAL A 391 8.88 4.81 15.08
C VAL A 391 10.39 5.09 15.17
N VAL A 392 10.92 5.29 16.39
CA VAL A 392 12.35 5.57 16.58
C VAL A 392 13.19 4.35 16.21
N THR A 393 12.78 3.16 16.66
CA THR A 393 13.49 1.91 16.38
C THR A 393 13.57 1.65 14.88
N ALA A 394 12.44 1.71 14.17
CA ALA A 394 12.40 1.48 12.74
C ALA A 394 13.21 2.52 11.95
N ALA A 395 13.22 3.79 12.37
CA ALA A 395 14.04 4.82 11.74
C ALA A 395 15.54 4.53 11.86
N TYR A 396 15.98 4.04 13.02
CA TYR A 396 17.36 3.60 13.24
C TYR A 396 17.72 2.37 12.42
N GLU A 397 16.85 1.36 12.41
CA GLU A 397 17.04 0.14 11.63
C GLU A 397 17.10 0.45 10.13
N GLU A 398 16.24 1.33 9.62
CA GLU A 398 16.19 1.71 8.21
C GLU A 398 17.31 2.66 7.78
N ILE A 399 17.64 3.68 8.57
CA ILE A 399 18.62 4.70 8.16
C ILE A 399 20.04 4.26 8.51
N LEU A 400 20.27 3.71 9.71
CA LEU A 400 21.60 3.39 10.23
C LEU A 400 21.92 1.89 10.23
N GLY A 401 20.93 1.01 10.02
CA GLY A 401 21.17 -0.43 9.93
C GLY A 401 21.42 -1.10 11.28
N ARG A 402 20.96 -0.48 12.36
CA ARG A 402 21.10 -0.99 13.72
C ARG A 402 19.96 -0.49 14.60
N LYS A 403 19.78 -1.10 15.76
CA LYS A 403 18.86 -0.60 16.78
C LYS A 403 19.42 0.65 17.48
N PRO A 404 18.55 1.54 17.99
CA PRO A 404 18.99 2.64 18.83
C PRO A 404 19.51 2.12 20.19
N THR A 405 20.47 2.81 20.78
CA THR A 405 20.80 2.65 22.20
C THR A 405 19.68 3.24 23.07
N LEU A 406 19.62 2.86 24.36
CA LEU A 406 18.61 3.41 25.28
C LEU A 406 18.64 4.95 25.37
N ARG A 407 19.84 5.55 25.33
CA ARG A 407 20.02 7.01 25.34
C ARG A 407 19.46 7.65 24.08
N GLU A 408 19.71 7.05 22.92
CA GLU A 408 19.19 7.51 21.63
C GLU A 408 17.66 7.38 21.57
N LEU A 409 17.13 6.23 21.97
CA LEU A 409 15.69 5.99 22.06
C LEU A 409 15.01 7.04 22.94
N THR A 410 15.50 7.21 24.17
CA THR A 410 14.96 8.20 25.13
C THR A 410 15.02 9.61 24.57
N ARG A 411 16.12 9.99 23.91
CA ARG A 411 16.26 11.33 23.32
C ARG A 411 15.20 11.57 22.23
N TYR A 412 15.09 10.66 21.26
CA TYR A 412 14.21 10.89 20.12
C TYR A 412 12.73 10.68 20.47
N VAL A 413 12.39 9.78 21.38
CA VAL A 413 11.03 9.71 21.96
C VAL A 413 10.63 11.05 22.54
N ASN A 414 11.50 11.67 23.35
CA ASN A 414 11.24 12.98 23.93
C ASN A 414 11.05 14.08 22.87
N ILE A 415 11.89 14.11 21.83
CA ILE A 415 11.77 15.11 20.75
C ILE A 415 10.47 14.92 19.98
N LEU A 416 10.17 13.70 19.52
CA LEU A 416 8.96 13.41 18.76
C LEU A 416 7.69 13.76 19.54
N GLN A 417 7.65 13.51 20.86
CA GLN A 417 6.50 13.80 21.70
C GLN A 417 6.36 15.28 22.09
N LYS A 418 7.46 15.97 22.40
CA LYS A 418 7.44 17.36 22.89
C LYS A 418 7.36 18.37 21.75
N GLU A 419 8.08 18.13 20.66
CA GLU A 419 8.15 19.03 19.51
C GLU A 419 7.20 18.64 18.38
N LEU A 420 6.45 17.53 18.54
CA LEU A 420 5.48 17.00 17.56
C LEU A 420 6.10 16.82 16.16
N LYS A 421 7.38 16.44 16.12
CA LYS A 421 8.09 16.10 14.87
C LYS A 421 7.57 14.79 14.30
N ASN A 422 7.70 14.61 12.99
CA ASN A 422 7.23 13.41 12.31
C ASN A 422 8.37 12.39 12.04
N SER A 423 7.98 11.22 11.56
CA SER A 423 8.85 10.05 11.29
C SER A 423 9.92 10.37 10.24
N ASP A 424 9.58 11.19 9.23
CA ASP A 424 10.52 11.65 8.21
C ASP A 424 11.53 12.66 8.76
N TRP A 425 11.12 13.57 9.66
CA TRP A 425 12.04 14.51 10.31
C TRP A 425 13.15 13.75 11.04
N LEU A 426 12.80 12.72 11.82
CA LEU A 426 13.77 11.89 12.52
C LEU A 426 14.75 11.26 11.54
N ARG A 427 14.27 10.66 10.46
CA ARG A 427 15.13 10.03 9.45
C ARG A 427 16.08 11.02 8.79
N ARG A 428 15.63 12.25 8.51
CA ARG A 428 16.50 13.32 7.99
C ARG A 428 17.56 13.73 9.01
N ASP A 429 17.21 13.80 10.30
CA ASP A 429 18.16 14.06 11.37
C ASP A 429 19.22 12.94 11.47
N LEU A 430 18.80 11.67 11.37
CA LEU A 430 19.70 10.52 11.32
C LEU A 430 20.62 10.54 10.11
N MET A 431 20.12 10.93 8.93
CA MET A 431 20.96 11.14 7.73
C MET A 431 22.01 12.23 7.92
N ASN A 432 21.74 13.20 8.79
CA ASN A 432 22.67 14.28 9.10
C ASN A 432 23.78 13.90 10.09
N ASN A 433 23.66 12.73 10.75
CA ASN A 433 24.64 12.20 11.69
C ASN A 433 25.94 11.77 10.97
N LYS A 434 27.06 11.85 11.69
CA LYS A 434 28.39 11.36 11.27
C LYS A 434 28.36 9.89 10.86
N GLU A 435 27.59 9.05 11.55
CA GLU A 435 27.47 7.62 11.22
C GLU A 435 26.92 7.41 9.81
N PHE A 436 25.79 8.03 9.50
CA PHE A 436 25.22 7.98 8.15
C PHE A 436 26.17 8.59 7.11
N LYS A 437 26.73 9.78 7.37
CA LYS A 437 27.64 10.45 6.42
C LYS A 437 28.91 9.66 6.14
N LYS A 438 29.37 8.85 7.09
CA LYS A 438 30.49 7.91 6.88
C LYS A 438 30.07 6.74 5.99
N GLN A 439 28.86 6.20 6.18
CA GLN A 439 28.36 5.06 5.39
C GLN A 439 27.89 5.47 4.00
N PHE A 440 27.30 6.66 3.83
CA PHE A 440 26.73 7.14 2.58
C PHE A 440 27.20 8.58 2.28
N PRO A 441 28.51 8.76 1.97
CA PRO A 441 29.06 10.08 1.74
C PRO A 441 28.44 10.75 0.52
N GLY A 442 28.01 12.00 0.69
CA GLY A 442 27.48 12.85 -0.38
C GLY A 442 25.97 12.75 -0.63
N ILE A 443 25.23 11.90 0.09
CA ILE A 443 23.77 11.88 0.05
C ILE A 443 23.23 12.86 1.10
N PRO A 444 22.63 14.00 0.71
CA PRO A 444 22.05 14.93 1.66
C PRO A 444 20.71 14.41 2.21
N GLU A 445 20.33 14.86 3.39
CA GLU A 445 19.06 14.55 4.04
C GLU A 445 17.84 14.98 3.22
N SER A 446 17.98 15.96 2.33
CA SER A 446 16.92 16.36 1.40
C SER A 446 16.50 15.23 0.47
N ARG A 447 17.39 14.26 0.21
CA ARG A 447 17.17 13.08 -0.64
C ARG A 447 16.62 11.86 0.12
N LEU A 448 16.02 12.04 1.30
CA LEU A 448 15.48 10.94 2.12
C LEU A 448 14.66 9.92 1.31
N GLN A 449 13.68 10.36 0.51
CA GLN A 449 12.84 9.42 -0.21
C GLN A 449 13.68 8.65 -1.24
N ASN A 450 14.51 9.31 -2.04
CA ASN A 450 15.39 8.64 -3.01
C ASN A 450 16.32 7.61 -2.33
N PHE A 451 16.87 7.93 -1.16
CA PHE A 451 17.69 6.98 -0.39
C PHE A 451 16.88 5.75 0.03
N ARG A 452 15.69 5.94 0.62
CA ARG A 452 14.84 4.83 1.07
C ARG A 452 14.44 3.94 -0.10
N TRP A 453 14.05 4.55 -1.21
CA TRP A 453 13.74 3.86 -2.46
C TRP A 453 14.88 2.98 -2.92
N ALA A 454 16.09 3.56 -3.02
CA ALA A 454 17.26 2.81 -3.43
C ALA A 454 17.56 1.64 -2.48
N LEU A 455 17.50 1.87 -1.16
CA LEU A 455 17.71 0.84 -0.15
C LEU A 455 16.74 -0.34 -0.33
N TRP A 456 15.44 -0.08 -0.42
CA TRP A 456 14.42 -1.13 -0.53
C TRP A 456 14.52 -1.87 -1.87
N LEU A 457 14.70 -1.17 -2.98
CA LEU A 457 14.87 -1.78 -4.30
C LEU A 457 16.12 -2.67 -4.35
N SER A 458 17.25 -2.18 -3.82
CA SER A 458 18.49 -2.95 -3.77
C SER A 458 18.37 -4.20 -2.90
N LEU A 459 17.72 -4.11 -1.73
CA LEU A 459 17.49 -5.27 -0.87
C LEU A 459 16.58 -6.31 -1.54
N ILE A 460 15.49 -5.87 -2.18
CA ILE A 460 14.56 -6.75 -2.88
C ILE A 460 15.26 -7.46 -4.04
N ASP A 461 16.00 -6.72 -4.87
CA ASP A 461 16.70 -7.31 -6.01
C ASP A 461 17.75 -8.33 -5.54
N GLN A 462 18.50 -8.00 -4.48
CA GLN A 462 19.49 -8.90 -3.91
C GLN A 462 18.84 -10.21 -3.42
N GLU A 463 17.71 -10.14 -2.74
CA GLU A 463 17.03 -11.35 -2.26
C GLU A 463 16.41 -12.16 -3.40
N GLN A 464 15.82 -11.51 -4.41
CA GLN A 464 15.31 -12.21 -5.60
C GLN A 464 16.43 -12.90 -6.41
N ARG A 465 17.66 -12.37 -6.39
CA ARG A 465 18.82 -13.04 -7.01
C ARG A 465 19.23 -14.31 -6.25
N LYS A 466 19.08 -14.32 -4.92
CA LYS A 466 19.43 -15.47 -4.06
C LYS A 466 18.35 -16.55 -4.10
N ASN A 467 17.10 -16.16 -3.88
CA ASN A 467 15.96 -17.06 -3.78
C ASN A 467 14.88 -16.63 -4.77
N ARG A 468 14.75 -17.37 -5.87
CA ARG A 468 13.66 -17.15 -6.84
C ARG A 468 12.43 -17.91 -6.40
N GLY A 469 11.33 -17.21 -6.17
CA GLY A 469 10.02 -17.82 -5.91
C GLY A 469 9.59 -17.88 -4.44
N ASP A 470 10.22 -17.09 -3.58
CA ASP A 470 9.84 -16.94 -2.17
C ASP A 470 8.45 -16.29 -2.04
N SER A 471 7.70 -16.69 -1.01
CA SER A 471 6.43 -16.02 -0.68
C SER A 471 6.69 -14.56 -0.30
N ALA A 472 5.67 -13.71 -0.35
CA ALA A 472 5.77 -12.33 0.12
C ALA A 472 6.25 -12.26 1.58
N MET A 473 5.89 -13.26 2.40
CA MET A 473 6.33 -13.38 3.79
C MET A 473 7.81 -13.75 3.92
N ASP A 474 8.30 -14.69 3.10
CA ASP A 474 9.71 -15.08 3.08
C ASP A 474 10.58 -13.90 2.62
N LEU A 475 10.17 -13.23 1.54
CA LEU A 475 10.83 -12.01 1.06
C LEU A 475 10.85 -10.95 2.16
N TYR A 476 9.69 -10.62 2.75
CA TYR A 476 9.62 -9.61 3.81
C TYR A 476 10.49 -9.96 5.02
N SER A 477 10.50 -11.21 5.45
CA SER A 477 11.33 -11.69 6.56
C SER A 477 12.82 -11.55 6.26
N ALA A 478 13.23 -11.88 5.03
CA ALA A 478 14.59 -11.70 4.58
C ALA A 478 14.99 -10.21 4.57
N LEU A 479 14.11 -9.33 4.06
CA LEU A 479 14.35 -7.88 4.07
C LEU A 479 14.51 -7.33 5.49
N ARG A 480 13.62 -7.70 6.43
CA ARG A 480 13.68 -7.32 7.86
C ARG A 480 14.99 -7.73 8.51
N LYS A 481 15.54 -8.89 8.13
CA LYS A 481 16.84 -9.37 8.64
C LYS A 481 18.00 -8.63 7.98
N ASN A 482 17.95 -8.43 6.68
CA ASN A 482 19.07 -7.91 5.89
C ASN A 482 19.26 -6.39 6.02
N ILE A 483 18.21 -5.64 6.36
CA ILE A 483 18.34 -4.19 6.61
C ILE A 483 19.30 -3.87 7.77
N LEU A 484 19.49 -4.82 8.69
CA LEU A 484 20.36 -4.72 9.88
C LEU A 484 21.81 -5.21 9.63
N LYS A 485 22.09 -5.73 8.43
CA LYS A 485 23.38 -6.33 8.11
C LYS A 485 24.32 -5.30 7.50
N ALA A 486 25.43 -5.04 8.19
CA ALA A 486 26.39 -4.02 7.79
C ALA A 486 27.10 -4.34 6.46
N ASP A 487 27.45 -5.61 6.25
CA ASP A 487 28.05 -6.13 5.02
C ASP A 487 27.16 -5.88 3.79
N ILE A 488 25.87 -6.19 3.90
CA ILE A 488 24.90 -5.93 2.82
C ILE A 488 24.83 -4.43 2.50
N ARG A 489 24.82 -3.56 3.50
CA ARG A 489 24.79 -2.11 3.26
C ARG A 489 26.04 -1.59 2.57
N THR A 490 27.20 -2.19 2.83
CA THR A 490 28.44 -1.87 2.12
C THR A 490 28.39 -2.35 0.67
N GLU A 491 27.86 -3.55 0.41
CA GLU A 491 27.68 -4.07 -0.96
C GLU A 491 26.75 -3.18 -1.79
N LEU A 492 25.67 -2.68 -1.18
CA LEU A 492 24.66 -1.87 -1.86
C LEU A 492 25.01 -0.39 -1.97
N GLN A 493 26.15 0.05 -1.43
CA GLN A 493 26.46 1.47 -1.24
C GLN A 493 26.50 2.25 -2.56
N GLU A 494 27.12 1.69 -3.60
CA GLU A 494 27.24 2.36 -4.91
C GLU A 494 25.91 2.40 -5.66
N ASP A 495 25.13 1.31 -5.63
CA ASP A 495 23.79 1.27 -6.23
C ASP A 495 22.86 2.28 -5.56
N ILE A 496 22.89 2.33 -4.23
CA ILE A 496 22.12 3.30 -3.44
C ILE A 496 22.52 4.71 -3.82
N LYS A 497 23.82 4.99 -3.92
CA LYS A 497 24.33 6.31 -4.26
C LYS A 497 23.95 6.72 -5.68
N ALA A 498 24.05 5.83 -6.66
CA ALA A 498 23.69 6.08 -8.04
C ALA A 498 22.21 6.46 -8.18
N PHE A 499 21.31 5.72 -7.54
CA PHE A 499 19.87 6.02 -7.55
C PHE A 499 19.53 7.26 -6.71
N ALA A 500 20.10 7.38 -5.50
CA ALA A 500 19.80 8.49 -4.60
C ALA A 500 20.17 9.85 -5.20
N LEU A 501 21.22 9.87 -6.02
CA LEU A 501 21.71 11.04 -6.73
C LEU A 501 21.15 11.19 -8.16
N GLU A 502 20.23 10.32 -8.60
CA GLU A 502 19.52 10.46 -9.88
C GLU A 502 18.95 11.89 -9.95
N LYS A 503 19.41 12.64 -10.95
CA LYS A 503 18.86 13.97 -11.24
C LYS A 503 17.54 13.77 -11.97
N ALA A 504 16.51 14.53 -11.59
CA ALA A 504 15.37 14.71 -12.48
C ALA A 504 15.94 15.31 -13.78
N PHE A 505 15.91 14.53 -14.84
CA PHE A 505 16.17 15.05 -16.19
C PHE A 505 15.15 16.12 -16.54
#